data_AF-A0A1I0F9L1-F1
#
_entry.id   AF-A0A1I0F9L1-F1
#
_cell.length_a   1.000
_cell.length_b   1.000
_cell.length_c   1.000
_cell.angle_alpha   90.00
_cell.angle_beta   90.00
_cell.angle_gamma   90.00
#
_symmetry.space_group_name_H-M   'P 1'
#
loop_
_entity.id
_entity.type
_entity.pdbx_description
1 polymer ?
#
loop_
_entity_poly.entity_id
_entity_poly.type
_entity_poly.pdbx_seq_one_letter_code
_entity_poly.pdbx_strand_id
1 'polypeptide(L)'
;MNEKDVLKQSVKVFIGGLIIFSILGFVLKQVSYPLGFILGYAVSVLSFYIIIVMSDMILKMGQTIRFVVIMFVAKMLLYIAGFMLAIKFDNTFSLISVFFGYFVTKITINILGYIKR
;
A
#
# COMPACT_ATOMS: atom_id res chain seq x y z
N MET A 1 -13.02 10.57 -9.74
CA MET A 1 -13.08 9.68 -8.56
C MET A 1 -12.36 10.40 -7.41
N ASN A 2 -12.95 10.51 -6.22
CA ASN A 2 -12.37 11.32 -5.14
C ASN A 2 -11.35 10.49 -4.33
N GLU A 3 -10.22 11.10 -3.98
CA GLU A 3 -9.10 10.43 -3.29
C GLU A 3 -9.47 10.01 -1.86
N LYS A 4 -10.28 10.83 -1.19
CA LYS A 4 -10.84 10.53 0.14
C LYS A 4 -11.71 9.26 0.10
N ASP A 5 -12.38 8.99 -1.02
CA ASP A 5 -13.19 7.77 -1.18
C ASP A 5 -12.29 6.54 -1.35
N VAL A 6 -11.16 6.70 -2.07
CA VAL A 6 -10.17 5.61 -2.23
C VAL A 6 -9.55 5.25 -0.89
N LEU A 7 -9.16 6.22 -0.06
CA LEU A 7 -8.62 5.95 1.27
C LEU A 7 -9.67 5.30 2.20
N LYS A 8 -10.92 5.77 2.16
CA LYS A 8 -11.99 5.17 2.97
C LYS A 8 -12.30 3.73 2.54
N GLN A 9 -12.29 3.47 1.24
CA GLN A 9 -12.50 2.13 0.72
C GLN A 9 -11.28 1.23 0.96
N SER A 10 -10.05 1.78 0.96
CA SER A 10 -8.84 0.99 1.20
C SER A 10 -8.79 0.48 2.62
N VAL A 11 -9.32 1.23 3.59
CA VAL A 11 -9.48 0.75 4.96
C VAL A 11 -10.43 -0.46 5.02
N LYS A 12 -11.51 -0.48 4.23
CA LYS A 12 -12.42 -1.64 4.19
C LYS A 12 -11.75 -2.87 3.57
N VAL A 13 -11.04 -2.70 2.45
CA VAL A 13 -10.29 -3.78 1.80
C VAL A 13 -9.16 -4.27 2.72
N PHE A 14 -8.51 -3.35 3.44
CA PHE A 14 -7.50 -3.67 4.45
C PHE A 14 -8.07 -4.51 5.59
N ILE A 15 -9.20 -4.12 6.18
CA ILE A 15 -9.85 -4.88 7.27
C ILE A 15 -10.21 -6.30 6.78
N GLY A 16 -10.76 -6.42 5.57
CA GLY A 16 -11.06 -7.74 4.97
C GLY A 16 -9.81 -8.61 4.79
N GLY A 17 -8.72 -8.03 4.25
CA GLY A 17 -7.44 -8.74 4.11
C GLY A 17 -6.82 -9.10 5.46
N LEU A 18 -6.92 -8.22 6.46
CA LEU A 18 -6.34 -8.43 7.78
C LEU A 18 -7.03 -9.58 8.52
N ILE A 19 -8.35 -9.75 8.36
CA ILE A 19 -9.08 -10.90 8.90
C ILE A 19 -8.54 -12.21 8.30
N ILE A 20 -8.37 -12.27 6.97
CA ILE A 20 -7.86 -13.46 6.27
C ILE A 20 -6.43 -13.79 6.74
N PHE A 21 -5.55 -12.80 6.78
CA PHE A 21 -4.16 -13.00 7.24
C PHE A 21 -4.06 -13.29 8.73
N SER A 22 -5.01 -12.85 9.55
CA SER A 22 -5.06 -13.22 10.97
C SER A 22 -5.49 -14.68 11.15
N ILE A 23 -6.46 -15.18 10.37
CA ILE A 23 -6.85 -16.59 10.38
C ILE A 23 -5.69 -17.46 9.90
N LEU A 24 -5.02 -17.07 8.80
CA LEU A 24 -3.83 -17.78 8.30
C LEU A 24 -2.69 -17.77 9.33
N GLY A 25 -2.44 -16.63 9.98
CA GLY A 25 -1.46 -16.51 11.06
C GLY A 25 -1.80 -17.41 12.26
N PHE A 26 -3.08 -17.55 12.60
CA PHE A 26 -3.53 -18.44 13.66
C PHE A 26 -3.31 -19.92 13.30
N VAL A 27 -3.68 -20.33 12.08
CA VAL A 27 -3.48 -21.70 11.58
C VAL A 27 -2.00 -22.08 11.53
N LEU A 28 -1.15 -21.14 11.06
CA LEU A 28 0.30 -21.35 10.96
C LEU A 28 1.04 -21.07 12.29
N LYS A 29 0.33 -20.66 13.35
CA LYS A 29 0.88 -20.24 14.65
C LYS A 29 1.96 -19.15 14.54
N GLN A 30 1.85 -18.27 13.55
CA GLN A 30 2.83 -17.23 13.27
C GLN A 30 2.16 -15.85 13.24
N VAL A 31 2.51 -15.02 14.22
CA VAL A 31 2.05 -13.62 14.33
C VAL A 31 2.63 -12.74 13.21
N SER A 32 3.67 -13.24 12.53
CA SER A 32 4.38 -12.54 11.46
C SER A 32 3.50 -12.28 10.23
N TYR A 33 2.43 -13.06 10.03
CA TYR A 33 1.47 -12.84 8.94
C TYR A 33 0.65 -11.56 9.11
N PRO A 34 -0.17 -11.38 10.16
CA PRO A 34 -0.92 -10.14 10.32
C PRO A 34 -0.01 -8.91 10.44
N LEU A 35 1.13 -9.02 11.13
CA LEU A 35 2.09 -7.92 11.24
C LEU A 35 2.72 -7.53 9.90
N GLY A 36 3.09 -8.51 9.07
CA GLY A 36 3.61 -8.26 7.73
C GLY A 36 2.58 -7.55 6.85
N PHE A 37 1.31 -7.94 6.94
CA PHE A 37 0.22 -7.32 6.18
C PHE A 37 0.05 -5.84 6.54
N ILE A 38 0.09 -5.52 7.83
CA ILE A 38 0.00 -4.13 8.33
C ILE A 38 1.14 -3.28 7.77
N LEU A 39 2.38 -3.78 7.82
CA LEU A 39 3.54 -3.07 7.30
C LEU A 39 3.42 -2.84 5.79
N GLY A 40 3.01 -3.86 5.03
CA GLY A 40 2.76 -3.73 3.59
C GLY A 40 1.68 -2.69 3.28
N TYR A 41 0.59 -2.68 4.04
CA TYR A 41 -0.48 -1.70 3.86
C TYR A 41 -0.03 -0.26 4.15
N ALA A 42 0.71 -0.04 5.25
CA ALA A 42 1.20 1.29 5.61
C ALA A 42 2.04 1.92 4.49
N VAL A 43 2.99 1.15 3.94
CA VAL A 43 3.82 1.55 2.80
C VAL A 43 2.96 1.77 1.54
N SER A 44 1.94 0.93 1.32
CA SER A 44 0.99 1.08 0.20
C SER A 44 0.23 2.41 0.27
N VAL A 45 -0.26 2.79 1.46
CA VAL A 45 -0.97 4.06 1.69
C VAL A 45 -0.03 5.26 1.51
N LEU A 46 1.19 5.19 2.06
CA LEU A 46 2.19 6.25 1.86
C LEU A 46 2.55 6.42 0.38
N SER A 47 2.74 5.31 -0.33
CA SER A 47 2.95 5.35 -1.78
C SER A 47 1.76 5.96 -2.51
N PHE A 48 0.53 5.70 -2.07
CA PHE A 48 -0.66 6.26 -2.70
C PHE A 48 -0.75 7.77 -2.45
N TYR A 49 -0.37 8.24 -1.27
CA TYR A 49 -0.27 9.67 -0.98
C TYR A 49 0.74 10.38 -1.89
N ILE A 50 1.90 9.78 -2.16
CA ILE A 50 2.88 10.33 -3.12
C ILE A 50 2.25 10.45 -4.52
N ILE A 51 1.42 9.49 -4.94
CA ILE A 51 0.74 9.52 -6.24
C ILE A 51 -0.29 10.65 -6.31
N ILE A 52 -1.05 10.88 -5.23
CA ILE A 52 -2.00 11.99 -5.10
C ILE A 52 -1.27 13.32 -5.29
N VAL A 53 -0.23 13.55 -4.48
CA VAL A 53 0.56 14.80 -4.52
C VAL A 53 1.19 14.98 -5.90
N MET A 54 1.69 13.91 -6.51
CA MET A 54 2.22 13.93 -7.88
C MET A 54 1.17 14.34 -8.90
N SER A 55 -0.05 13.79 -8.80
CA SER A 55 -1.16 14.12 -9.70
C SER A 55 -1.58 15.58 -9.55
N ASP A 56 -1.71 16.07 -8.32
CA ASP A 56 -2.02 17.47 -8.02
C ASP A 56 -0.97 18.45 -8.57
N MET A 57 0.31 18.10 -8.44
CA MET A 57 1.41 18.92 -8.96
C MET A 57 1.39 18.98 -10.49
N ILE A 58 1.10 17.85 -11.16
CA ILE A 58 0.97 17.81 -12.63
C ILE A 58 -0.18 18.73 -13.08
N LEU A 59 -1.31 18.69 -12.37
CA LEU A 59 -2.50 19.50 -12.67
C LEU A 59 -2.30 21.01 -12.40
N LYS A 60 -1.60 21.39 -11.32
CA LYS A 60 -1.45 22.80 -10.90
C LYS A 60 -0.30 23.54 -11.59
N MET A 61 0.82 22.88 -11.86
CA MET A 61 2.06 23.57 -12.25
C MET A 61 2.47 23.37 -13.71
N GLY A 62 1.72 22.61 -14.51
CA GLY A 62 2.01 22.49 -15.95
C GLY A 62 3.44 22.03 -16.23
N GLN A 63 3.71 20.75 -15.96
CA GLN A 63 4.93 20.04 -16.37
C GLN A 63 6.25 20.55 -15.77
N THR A 64 6.54 20.09 -14.55
CA THR A 64 7.94 19.96 -14.08
C THR A 64 8.29 18.48 -14.01
N ILE A 65 8.60 17.89 -15.17
CA ILE A 65 8.98 16.46 -15.33
C ILE A 65 9.99 16.02 -14.26
N ARG A 66 10.94 16.90 -13.90
CA ARG A 66 11.94 16.65 -12.86
C ARG A 66 11.33 16.29 -11.50
N PHE A 67 10.30 17.00 -11.05
CA PHE A 67 9.65 16.71 -9.75
C PHE A 67 8.87 15.40 -9.77
N VAL A 68 8.19 15.11 -10.88
CA VAL A 68 7.48 13.84 -11.08
C VAL A 68 8.46 12.66 -10.99
N VAL A 69 9.62 12.77 -11.64
CA VAL A 69 10.66 11.74 -11.59
C VAL A 69 11.21 11.58 -10.18
N ILE A 70 11.49 12.67 -9.45
CA ILE A 70 11.97 12.58 -8.06
C ILE A 70 10.96 11.88 -7.16
N MET A 71 9.67 12.23 -7.25
CA MET A 71 8.63 11.59 -6.45
C MET A 71 8.39 10.13 -6.84
N PHE A 72 8.54 9.80 -8.12
CA PHE A 72 8.51 8.42 -8.58
C PHE A 72 9.65 7.59 -7.97
N VAL A 73 10.88 8.12 -7.97
CA VAL A 73 12.03 7.47 -7.33
C VAL A 73 11.82 7.35 -5.81
N ALA A 74 11.31 8.40 -5.16
CA ALA A 74 11.00 8.37 -3.73
C ALA A 74 9.99 7.27 -3.38
N LYS A 75 8.95 7.10 -4.20
CA LYS A 75 7.99 6.00 -4.07
C LYS A 75 8.67 4.63 -4.21
N MET A 76 9.57 4.46 -5.17
CA MET A 76 10.31 3.20 -5.35
C MET A 76 11.21 2.89 -4.15
N LEU A 77 11.91 3.90 -3.63
CA LEU A 77 12.72 3.77 -2.41
C LEU A 77 11.87 3.40 -1.19
N LEU A 78 10.65 3.93 -1.09
CA LEU A 78 9.73 3.61 -0.02
C LEU A 78 9.29 2.12 -0.06
N TYR A 79 9.07 1.55 -1.25
CA TYR A 79 8.83 0.11 -1.39
C TYR A 79 10.07 -0.72 -1.02
N ILE A 80 11.25 -0.30 -1.45
CA ILE A 80 12.52 -0.98 -1.11
C ILE A 80 12.72 -0.97 0.40
N ALA A 81 12.51 0.16 1.06
CA ALA A 81 12.65 0.29 2.51
C ALA A 81 11.66 -0.63 3.25
N GLY A 82 10.40 -0.69 2.80
CA GLY A 82 9.40 -1.60 3.36
C GLY A 82 9.80 -3.08 3.21
N PHE A 83 10.31 -3.47 2.04
CA PHE A 83 10.79 -4.84 1.80
C PHE A 83 12.04 -5.15 2.63
N MET A 84 12.98 -4.22 2.73
CA MET A 84 14.22 -4.40 3.46
C MET A 84 13.96 -4.53 4.97
N LEU A 85 12.97 -3.81 5.50
CA LEU A 85 12.49 -4.01 6.88
C LEU A 85 11.89 -5.41 7.06
N ALA A 86 11.10 -5.90 6.10
CA ALA A 86 10.54 -7.24 6.16
C ALA A 86 11.62 -8.34 6.14
N ILE A 87 12.68 -8.15 5.36
CA ILE A 87 13.82 -9.09 5.29
C ILE A 87 14.65 -9.04 6.57
N LYS A 88 14.92 -7.84 7.11
CA LYS A 88 15.76 -7.68 8.30
C LYS A 88 15.09 -8.19 9.58
N PHE A 89 13.76 -8.14 9.63
CA PHE A 89 12.95 -8.64 10.73
C PHE A 89 12.07 -9.80 10.26
N ASP A 90 12.69 -10.78 9.58
CA ASP A 90 12.05 -11.99 9.04
C ASP A 90 11.27 -12.80 10.09
N ASN A 91 11.74 -12.80 11.34
CA ASN A 91 11.06 -13.44 12.46
C ASN A 91 9.75 -12.72 12.85
N THR A 92 9.62 -11.43 12.53
CA THR A 92 8.48 -10.57 12.91
C THR A 92 7.55 -10.25 11.75
N PHE A 93 8.04 -10.25 10.50
CA PHE A 93 7.25 -9.93 9.31
C PHE A 93 7.33 -11.05 8.27
N SER A 94 6.18 -11.61 7.92
CA SER A 94 6.08 -12.51 6.78
C SER A 94 6.19 -11.71 5.48
N LEU A 95 7.20 -12.02 4.68
CA LEU A 95 7.50 -11.37 3.42
C LEU A 95 6.36 -11.52 2.40
N ILE A 96 5.71 -12.69 2.37
CA ILE A 96 4.49 -12.95 1.59
C ILE A 96 3.38 -11.98 2.00
N SER A 97 3.18 -11.80 3.31
CA SER A 97 2.11 -10.97 3.82
C SER A 97 2.34 -9.47 3.52
N VAL A 98 3.59 -9.01 3.64
CA VAL A 98 4.00 -7.66 3.25
C VAL A 98 3.73 -7.41 1.77
N PHE A 99 4.05 -8.38 0.91
CA PHE A 99 3.77 -8.30 -0.52
C PHE A 99 2.27 -8.10 -0.79
N PHE A 100 1.40 -8.92 -0.18
CA PHE A 100 -0.05 -8.76 -0.32
C PHE A 100 -0.57 -7.42 0.23
N GLY A 101 0.02 -6.92 1.32
CA GLY A 101 -0.28 -5.59 1.86
C GLY A 101 -0.04 -4.47 0.85
N TYR A 102 0.96 -4.58 -0.02
CA TYR A 102 1.21 -3.59 -1.08
C TYR A 102 0.10 -3.49 -2.12
N PHE A 103 -0.65 -4.57 -2.38
CA PHE A 103 -1.70 -4.58 -3.39
C PHE A 103 -3.02 -3.98 -2.91
N VAL A 104 -3.21 -3.78 -1.60
CA VAL A 104 -4.49 -3.32 -1.03
C VAL A 104 -4.99 -2.04 -1.69
N THR A 105 -4.14 -1.02 -1.85
CA THR A 105 -4.55 0.24 -2.50
C THR A 105 -4.86 0.06 -3.99
N LYS A 106 -4.10 -0.77 -4.72
CA LYS A 106 -4.36 -1.07 -6.14
C LYS A 106 -5.70 -1.80 -6.33
N ILE A 107 -5.97 -2.80 -5.50
CA ILE A 107 -7.24 -3.54 -5.50
C ILE A 107 -8.39 -2.58 -5.20
N THR A 108 -8.20 -1.70 -4.22
CA THR A 108 -9.20 -0.69 -3.85
C THR A 108 -9.55 0.23 -5.01
N ILE A 109 -8.53 0.77 -5.71
CA ILE A 109 -8.74 1.64 -6.88
C ILE A 109 -9.53 0.89 -7.96
N ASN A 110 -9.20 -0.38 -8.20
CA ASN A 110 -9.88 -1.19 -9.20
C ASN A 110 -11.35 -1.43 -8.82
N ILE A 111 -11.63 -1.85 -7.57
CA ILE A 111 -12.99 -2.03 -7.06
C ILE A 111 -13.80 -0.73 -7.15
N LEU A 112 -13.23 0.40 -6.71
CA LEU A 112 -13.91 1.69 -6.75
C LEU A 112 -14.16 2.15 -8.18
N GLY A 113 -13.23 1.85 -9.10
CA GLY A 113 -13.36 2.10 -10.53
C GLY A 113 -14.45 1.27 -11.19
N TYR A 114 -14.72 0.05 -10.72
CA TYR A 114 -15.85 -0.76 -11.18
C TYR A 114 -17.20 -0.30 -10.62
N ILE A 115 -17.25 0.14 -9.35
CA ILE A 115 -18.50 0.56 -8.68
C ILE A 115 -18.98 1.94 -9.15
N LYS A 116 -18.06 2.86 -9.47
CA LYS A 116 -18.37 4.24 -9.86
C LYS A 116 -18.25 4.48 -11.39
N ARG A 117 -18.25 3.42 -12.19
CA ARG A 117 -18.32 3.51 -13.65
C ARG A 117 -19.76 3.73 -14.08
#